data_AF-A0A947A3L5-F1
#
_entry.id   AF-A0A947A3L5-F1
#
_cell.length_a   1.000
_cell.length_b   1.000
_cell.length_c   1.000
_cell.angle_alpha   90.00
_cell.angle_beta   90.00
_cell.angle_gamma   90.00
#
_symmetry.space_group_name_H-M   'P 1'
#
loop_
_entity.id
_entity.type
_entity.pdbx_description
1 polymer ?
#
loop_
_entity_poly.entity_id
_entity_poly.type
_entity_poly.pdbx_seq_one_letter_code
_entity_poly.pdbx_strand_id
1 'polypeptide(L)'
;MKFNWISEKEIDDSLKKFCIDLEYHLRPRITRFLMERLELECEGDFSSFYFDVDLTSEKLRIGPKTPLSLTQKIIFDFQSEFGTFTFPQPKPSI
;
A
#
# COMPACT_ATOMS: atom_id res chain seq x y z
N MET A 1 -4.06 6.49 -6.67
CA MET A 1 -3.06 5.90 -5.77
C MET A 1 -2.01 5.13 -6.56
N LYS A 2 -0.75 5.21 -6.14
CA LYS A 2 0.41 4.59 -6.79
C LYS A 2 1.18 3.75 -5.77
N PHE A 3 1.62 2.56 -6.17
CA PHE A 3 2.39 1.65 -5.33
C PHE A 3 3.84 1.61 -5.81
N ASN A 4 4.76 1.80 -4.88
CA ASN A 4 6.19 1.64 -5.07
C ASN A 4 6.60 0.31 -4.44
N TRP A 5 6.94 -0.66 -5.28
CA TRP A 5 7.29 -2.01 -4.85
C TRP A 5 8.78 -2.10 -4.54
N ILE A 6 9.11 -2.41 -3.29
CA ILE A 6 10.49 -2.52 -2.79
C ILE A 6 10.79 -4.01 -2.57
N SER A 7 11.81 -4.51 -3.24
CA SER A 7 12.26 -5.90 -3.19
C SER A 7 13.79 -5.95 -3.25
N GLU A 8 14.40 -6.83 -2.47
CA GLU A 8 15.84 -7.15 -2.58
C GLU A 8 16.14 -8.09 -3.76
N LYS A 9 15.13 -8.84 -4.22
CA LYS A 9 15.24 -9.78 -5.34
C LYS A 9 14.87 -9.11 -6.65
N GLU A 10 15.49 -9.56 -7.73
CA GLU A 10 15.10 -9.21 -9.09
C GLU A 10 13.62 -9.56 -9.32
N ILE A 11 12.90 -8.67 -10.02
CA ILE A 11 11.48 -8.84 -10.26
C ILE A 11 11.26 -9.86 -11.37
N ASP A 12 11.08 -11.13 -10.99
CA ASP A 12 10.63 -12.20 -11.89
C ASP A 12 9.11 -12.16 -12.12
N ASP A 13 8.62 -12.99 -13.04
CA ASP A 13 7.19 -13.01 -13.40
C ASP A 13 6.29 -13.52 -12.28
N SER A 14 6.82 -14.36 -11.38
CA SER A 14 6.10 -14.82 -10.18
C SER A 14 5.89 -13.65 -9.21
N LEU A 15 6.92 -12.84 -8.99
CA LEU A 15 6.87 -11.66 -8.14
C LEU A 15 5.95 -10.59 -8.72
N LYS A 16 5.96 -10.38 -10.05
CA LYS A 16 5.00 -9.48 -10.72
C LYS A 16 3.56 -9.90 -10.46
N LYS A 17 3.26 -11.20 -10.61
CA LYS A 17 1.93 -11.74 -10.36
C LYS A 17 1.52 -11.53 -8.89
N PHE A 18 2.44 -11.80 -7.97
CA PHE A 18 2.23 -11.55 -6.56
C PHE A 18 1.92 -10.08 -6.28
N CYS A 19 2.68 -9.13 -6.83
CA CYS A 19 2.43 -7.69 -6.67
C CYS A 19 1.05 -7.28 -7.22
N ILE A 20 0.63 -7.81 -8.37
CA ILE A 20 -0.69 -7.55 -8.94
C ILE A 20 -1.80 -8.04 -8.01
N ASP A 21 -1.69 -9.29 -7.55
CA ASP A 21 -2.64 -9.87 -6.59
C ASP A 21 -2.66 -9.04 -5.30
N LEU A 22 -1.49 -8.57 -4.85
CA LEU A 22 -1.39 -7.74 -3.66
C LEU A 22 -2.06 -6.39 -3.80
N GLU A 23 -1.83 -5.73 -4.92
CA GLU A 23 -2.44 -4.45 -5.24
C GLU A 23 -3.97 -4.58 -5.28
N TYR A 24 -4.47 -5.68 -5.86
CA TYR A 24 -5.91 -5.98 -5.91
C TYR A 24 -6.54 -6.07 -4.51
N HIS A 25 -5.84 -6.64 -3.52
CA HIS A 25 -6.32 -6.72 -2.15
C HIS A 25 -6.13 -5.42 -1.35
N LEU A 26 -5.03 -4.70 -1.60
CA LEU A 26 -4.70 -3.47 -0.87
C LEU A 26 -5.57 -2.30 -1.30
N ARG A 27 -5.79 -2.10 -2.61
CA ARG A 27 -6.57 -0.97 -3.14
C ARG A 27 -7.93 -0.76 -2.46
N PRO A 28 -8.83 -1.76 -2.37
CA PRO A 28 -10.15 -1.54 -1.75
C PRO A 28 -10.05 -1.21 -0.26
N ARG A 29 -9.11 -1.83 0.47
CA ARG A 29 -8.90 -1.56 1.90
C ARG A 29 -8.39 -0.14 2.14
N ILE A 30 -7.37 0.27 1.38
CA ILE A 30 -6.81 1.63 1.46
C ILE A 30 -7.86 2.65 1.04
N THR A 31 -8.62 2.38 -0.03
CA THR A 31 -9.71 3.26 -0.49
C THR A 31 -10.71 3.50 0.62
N ARG A 32 -11.19 2.44 1.26
CA ARG A 32 -12.12 2.54 2.39
C ARG A 32 -11.52 3.36 3.55
N PHE A 33 -10.28 3.05 3.94
CA PHE A 33 -9.58 3.78 4.98
C PHE A 33 -9.50 5.29 4.70
N LEU A 34 -9.16 5.66 3.46
CA LEU A 34 -9.05 7.06 3.03
C LEU A 34 -10.42 7.74 2.98
N MET A 35 -11.46 7.06 2.49
CA MET A 35 -12.82 7.60 2.50
C MET A 35 -13.30 7.90 3.92
N GLU A 36 -13.12 6.97 4.85
CA GLU A 36 -13.57 7.13 6.25
C GLU A 36 -12.86 8.29 6.99
N ARG A 37 -11.71 8.75 6.51
CA ARG A 37 -10.87 9.76 7.21
C ARG A 37 -10.69 11.08 6.47
N LEU A 38 -10.83 11.09 5.15
CA LEU A 38 -10.46 12.23 4.29
C LEU A 38 -11.56 12.59 3.27
N GLU A 39 -12.80 12.13 3.47
CA GLU A 39 -13.93 12.29 2.52
C GLU A 39 -14.08 13.71 1.95
N LEU A 40 -13.86 14.73 2.78
CA LEU A 40 -14.03 16.14 2.41
C LEU A 40 -12.75 16.82 1.89
N GLU A 41 -11.60 16.16 1.97
CA GLU A 41 -10.30 16.76 1.68
C GLU A 41 -9.64 16.27 0.39
N CYS A 42 -10.13 15.17 -0.17
CA CYS A 42 -9.68 14.74 -1.49
C CYS A 42 -10.42 15.56 -2.55
N GLU A 43 -9.69 16.42 -3.27
CA GLU A 43 -10.17 17.23 -4.42
C GLU A 43 -10.54 16.35 -5.64
N GLY A 44 -11.39 15.35 -5.46
CA GLY A 44 -11.98 14.54 -6.52
C GLY A 44 -11.44 13.12 -6.68
N ASP A 45 -10.20 12.82 -6.28
CA ASP A 45 -9.67 11.43 -6.32
C ASP A 45 -8.52 11.14 -5.32
N PHE A 46 -8.11 9.86 -5.25
CA PHE A 46 -6.97 9.40 -4.45
C PHE A 46 -5.65 9.36 -5.24
N SER A 47 -5.50 10.15 -6.32
CA SER A 47 -4.31 10.11 -7.19
C SER A 47 -3.03 10.66 -6.53
N SER A 48 -3.20 11.53 -5.53
CA SER A 48 -2.14 12.14 -4.72
C SER A 48 -1.48 11.19 -3.72
N PHE A 49 -2.05 10.01 -3.49
CA PHE A 49 -1.51 9.03 -2.54
C PHE A 49 -0.50 8.09 -3.21
N TYR A 50 0.66 7.99 -2.56
CA TYR A 50 1.74 7.07 -2.89
C TYR A 50 1.96 6.15 -1.69
N PHE A 51 2.22 4.88 -1.96
CA PHE A 51 2.46 3.88 -0.93
C PHE A 51 3.73 3.11 -1.23
N ASP A 52 4.57 2.93 -0.22
CA ASP A 52 5.75 2.07 -0.30
C ASP A 52 5.38 0.70 0.25
N VAL A 53 5.56 -0.33 -0.57
CA VAL A 53 5.31 -1.73 -0.20
C VAL A 53 6.64 -2.46 -0.17
N ASP A 54 7.11 -2.75 1.04
CA ASP A 54 8.32 -3.52 1.26
C ASP A 54 7.98 -5.00 1.35
N LEU A 55 8.35 -5.75 0.30
CA LEU A 55 8.09 -7.18 0.19
C LEU A 55 9.04 -8.01 1.05
N THR A 56 10.20 -7.46 1.43
CA THR A 56 11.18 -8.14 2.28
C THR A 56 10.78 -8.03 3.74
N SER A 57 10.40 -6.83 4.19
CA SER A 57 10.01 -6.58 5.59
C SER A 57 8.51 -6.69 5.85
N GLU A 58 7.71 -6.98 4.82
CA GLU A 58 6.25 -7.10 4.85
C GLU A 58 5.55 -5.86 5.44
N LYS A 59 5.98 -4.67 5.00
CA LYS A 59 5.49 -3.38 5.51
C LYS A 59 4.84 -2.54 4.43
N LEU A 60 3.69 -1.96 4.76
CA LEU A 60 3.03 -0.92 3.97
C LEU A 60 3.23 0.43 4.65
N ARG A 61 3.69 1.43 3.90
CA ARG A 61 3.89 2.80 4.41
C ARG A 61 3.32 3.82 3.45
N ILE A 62 2.98 4.99 3.98
CA ILE A 62 2.66 6.15 3.15
C ILE A 62 3.98 6.63 2.53
N GLY A 63 4.02 6.67 1.21
CA GLY A 63 5.19 7.07 0.45
C GLY A 63 5.42 8.58 0.53
N PRO A 64 6.69 9.04 0.45
CA PRO A 64 7.08 10.43 0.68
C PRO A 64 6.57 11.42 -0.37
N LYS A 65 6.04 10.92 -1.49
CA LYS A 65 5.41 11.74 -2.54
C LYS A 65 3.95 12.11 -2.22
N THR A 66 3.36 11.52 -1.19
CA THR A 66 2.04 11.93 -0.70
C THR A 66 2.16 13.31 -0.03
N PRO A 67 1.27 14.27 -0.33
CA PRO A 67 1.30 15.58 0.32
C PRO A 67 1.37 15.47 1.84
N LEU A 68 2.24 16.28 2.45
CA LEU A 68 2.50 16.24 3.90
C LEU A 68 1.23 16.52 4.71
N SER A 69 0.40 17.46 4.26
CA SER A 69 -0.87 17.82 4.90
C SER A 69 -1.83 16.64 5.02
N LEU A 70 -1.88 15.77 3.99
CA LEU A 70 -2.69 14.55 4.02
C LEU A 70 -2.03 13.49 4.89
N THR A 71 -0.72 13.29 4.73
CA THR A 71 0.05 12.29 5.50
C THR A 71 -0.10 12.50 7.01
N GLN A 72 0.04 13.73 7.49
CA GLN A 72 -0.06 14.07 8.91
C GLN A 72 -1.42 13.73 9.52
N LYS A 73 -2.49 13.74 8.73
CA LYS A 73 -3.85 13.45 9.20
C LYS A 73 -4.10 11.96 9.42
N ILE A 74 -3.38 11.11 8.69
CA ILE A 74 -3.68 9.66 8.66
C ILE A 74 -2.53 8.77 9.11
N ILE A 75 -1.32 9.29 9.30
CA ILE A 75 -0.12 8.45 9.47
C ILE A 75 -0.22 7.47 10.66
N PHE A 76 -0.74 7.91 11.80
CA PHE A 76 -0.84 7.06 12.99
C PHE A 76 -1.86 5.93 12.80
N ASP A 77 -3.06 6.26 12.33
CA ASP A 77 -4.10 5.28 12.04
C ASP A 77 -3.67 4.31 10.93
N PHE A 78 -3.01 4.83 9.90
CA PHE A 78 -2.52 4.03 8.79
C PHE A 78 -1.47 3.02 9.26
N GLN A 79 -0.53 3.44 10.10
CA GLN A 79 0.46 2.53 10.70
C GLN A 79 -0.19 1.48 11.60
N SER A 80 -1.23 1.85 12.35
CA SER A 80 -1.96 0.90 13.20
C SER A 80 -2.71 -0.15 12.37
N GLU A 81 -3.27 0.21 11.23
CA GLU A 81 -4.08 -0.69 10.41
C GLU A 81 -3.28 -1.51 9.39
N PHE A 82 -2.19 -0.95 8.88
CA PHE A 82 -1.41 -1.53 7.77
C PHE A 82 0.09 -1.73 8.05
N GLY A 83 0.58 -1.33 9.24
CA GLY A 83 2.02 -1.26 9.53
C GLY A 83 2.79 -2.56 9.33
N THR A 84 2.10 -3.70 9.42
CA THR A 84 2.59 -5.02 8.99
C THR A 84 1.44 -5.75 8.31
N PHE A 85 1.71 -6.37 7.17
CA PHE A 85 0.75 -7.28 6.53
C PHE A 85 1.34 -8.70 6.57
N THR A 86 0.53 -9.70 6.91
CA THR A 86 0.90 -11.09 6.69
C THR A 86 0.15 -11.57 5.46
N PHE A 87 0.85 -11.72 4.34
CA PHE A 87 0.26 -12.33 3.16
C PHE A 87 0.48 -13.83 3.16
N PRO A 88 -0.51 -14.63 2.71
CA PRO A 88 -0.26 -16.02 2.46
C PRO A 88 0.82 -16.12 1.38
N GLN A 89 2.00 -16.58 1.79
CA GLN A 89 3.11 -16.84 0.87
C GLN A 89 2.61 -17.79 -0.22
N PRO A 90 2.95 -17.56 -1.50
CA PRO A 90 2.64 -18.53 -2.55
C PRO A 90 3.25 -19.88 -2.14
N LYS A 91 2.39 -20.90 -2.00
CA LYS A 91 2.86 -22.25 -1.68
C LYS A 91 3.92 -22.64 -2.73
N PRO A 92 5.09 -23.14 -2.33
CA PRO A 92 6.02 -23.71 -3.29
C PRO A 92 5.29 -24.81 -4.05
N SER A 93 5.26 -24.69 -5.38
CA SER A 93 4.77 -25.75 -6.26
C SER A 93 5.66 -26.97 -6.01
N ILE A 94 5.09 -28.02 -5.43
CA ILE A 94 5.71 -29.36 -5.29
C ILE A 94 5.61 -30.07 -6.63
#